data_AF-A0A1Z9N2C7-F1
#
_entry.id   AF-A0A1Z9N2C7-F1
#
_cell.length_a   1.000
_cell.length_b   1.000
_cell.length_c   1.000
_cell.angle_alpha   90.00
_cell.angle_beta   90.00
_cell.angle_gamma   90.00
#
_symmetry.space_group_name_H-M   'P 1'
#
loop_
_entity.id
_entity.type
_entity.pdbx_description
1 polymer ?
#
loop_
_entity_poly.entity_id
_entity_poly.type
_entity_poly.pdbx_seq_one_letter_code
_entity_poly.pdbx_strand_id
1 'polypeptide(L)'
;MKKLFLICLFLSFSISSGQQEQGSNIDLDEVINTAGAIPRIYLDGVGYSFRERDTLVKKLFRSAFWKTFEFIIDLEDYETGKKFSFESSGPIKVFINNVELNKNHNFKTFTNIRKLTKKIERTEIRTDQEKKQIVTSRQVKPMVILNGVGSIEGTTEYSRKEVPVSHIKITANLDPDTVYNRPSYKSKVRQIESEQASSIALEGVEVVKSIIKDGVVYSPIYVDGQLTFKEDDKLTVLARDAKRYKGMGLNEWGIDVNTDSWGVALRAHYKGPITPDGLPILVPALSINNLAMPLWVIDGTALTEAPVAVRSLTPLIREVKMLKYSEASFYGARGAAGVIVINTATGLKAKAGQNAKRSFNVKGKKNRQLMTEFQKFETQFKVRLEQLKNERKYAYENDNIIRMDSFQQLLDKTLLKSYLYTANFAIRNSDYEIAPYLAFIKISDANISLLNSIEEKLSPKVKKSRYGKKFIAFLESRREKKLNE
;
A
#
# COMPACT_ATOMS: atom_id res chain seq x y z
N MET A 1 -22.36 76.78 -42.71
CA MET A 1 -22.31 76.56 -44.17
C MET A 1 -22.82 75.15 -44.48
N LYS A 2 -23.78 75.05 -45.42
CA LYS A 2 -24.04 73.93 -46.36
C LYS A 2 -24.04 72.44 -45.88
N LYS A 3 -25.27 71.87 -45.95
CA LYS A 3 -25.68 70.59 -46.62
C LYS A 3 -25.32 69.25 -45.94
N LEU A 4 -26.03 68.12 -46.12
CA LEU A 4 -27.35 67.72 -46.74
C LEU A 4 -27.84 66.48 -45.92
N PHE A 5 -29.08 66.25 -45.47
CA PHE A 5 -30.41 66.05 -46.10
C PHE A 5 -30.57 64.81 -47.01
N LEU A 6 -31.22 63.76 -46.47
CA LEU A 6 -32.05 62.66 -47.06
C LEU A 6 -32.24 61.65 -45.90
N ILE A 7 -33.39 61.16 -45.44
CA ILE A 7 -34.76 60.97 -45.97
C ILE A 7 -34.83 60.02 -47.17
N CYS A 8 -35.17 58.76 -46.90
CA CYS A 8 -36.02 57.93 -47.76
C CYS A 8 -36.87 56.99 -46.88
N LEU A 9 -38.09 57.42 -46.62
CA LEU A 9 -39.23 56.57 -46.26
C LEU A 9 -39.67 55.78 -47.51
N PHE A 10 -40.44 54.70 -47.34
CA PHE A 10 -41.60 54.20 -48.14
C PHE A 10 -41.73 52.69 -47.85
N LEU A 11 -42.77 52.26 -47.11
CA LEU A 11 -43.99 51.58 -47.60
C LEU A 11 -43.68 50.24 -48.31
N SER A 12 -44.40 49.13 -48.14
CA SER A 12 -45.74 48.79 -47.58
C SER A 12 -45.78 47.23 -47.49
N PHE A 13 -46.67 46.48 -46.84
CA PHE A 13 -48.14 46.58 -46.62
C PHE A 13 -48.52 45.47 -45.57
N SER A 14 -49.55 45.71 -44.74
CA SER A 14 -50.75 44.85 -44.52
C SER A 14 -50.66 43.30 -44.45
N ILE A 15 -51.44 42.54 -43.65
CA ILE A 15 -52.64 42.79 -42.80
C ILE A 15 -52.89 41.55 -41.90
N SER A 16 -53.53 41.71 -40.72
CA SER A 16 -54.17 40.66 -39.86
C SER A 16 -53.25 39.56 -39.28
N SER A 17 -53.56 38.86 -38.17
CA SER A 17 -54.60 38.91 -37.11
C SER A 17 -53.90 38.35 -35.85
N GLY A 18 -54.02 38.90 -34.63
CA GLY A 18 -55.24 39.13 -33.87
C GLY A 18 -55.38 38.06 -32.79
N GLN A 19 -55.05 38.38 -31.52
CA GLN A 19 -55.65 37.86 -30.27
C GLN A 19 -54.90 38.37 -29.01
N GLN A 20 -55.66 38.93 -28.06
CA GLN A 20 -55.37 38.90 -26.62
C GLN A 20 -55.33 37.44 -26.13
N GLU A 21 -54.68 37.02 -25.04
CA GLU A 21 -53.94 37.70 -23.97
C GLU A 21 -53.11 36.62 -23.27
N GLN A 22 -51.85 36.86 -22.87
CA GLN A 22 -51.30 36.17 -21.70
C GLN A 22 -50.20 37.00 -21.02
N GLY A 23 -50.11 36.86 -19.70
CA GLY A 23 -49.44 37.77 -18.77
C GLY A 23 -48.04 38.27 -19.15
N SER A 24 -47.76 39.49 -18.70
CA SER A 24 -46.47 40.17 -18.82
C SER A 24 -45.31 39.24 -18.44
N ASN A 25 -44.50 38.87 -19.42
CA ASN A 25 -43.19 38.29 -19.15
C ASN A 25 -42.32 39.44 -18.62
N ILE A 26 -42.26 39.57 -17.29
CA ILE A 26 -41.17 40.29 -16.65
C ILE A 26 -39.94 39.50 -17.03
N ASP A 27 -39.12 40.09 -17.91
CA ASP A 27 -37.79 39.57 -18.19
C ASP A 27 -36.96 39.83 -16.92
N LEU A 28 -37.15 38.96 -15.94
CA LEU A 28 -36.14 38.69 -14.95
C LEU A 28 -34.99 38.11 -15.77
N ASP A 29 -34.05 38.97 -16.16
CA ASP A 29 -32.65 38.59 -16.25
C ASP A 29 -32.44 37.66 -15.05
N GLU A 30 -32.29 36.36 -15.31
CA GLU A 30 -31.90 35.45 -14.25
C GLU A 30 -30.53 35.95 -13.84
N VAL A 31 -30.52 36.70 -12.74
CA VAL A 31 -29.36 36.88 -11.90
C VAL A 31 -29.10 35.47 -11.40
N ILE A 32 -28.38 34.70 -12.21
CA ILE A 32 -27.72 33.46 -11.86
C ILE A 32 -26.68 33.88 -10.84
N ASN A 33 -27.18 34.13 -9.64
CA ASN A 33 -26.41 34.25 -8.43
C ASN A 33 -25.73 32.90 -8.33
N THR A 34 -24.51 32.85 -8.87
CA THR A 34 -23.63 31.70 -8.85
C THR A 34 -23.06 31.60 -7.43
N ALA A 35 -23.97 31.63 -6.45
CA ALA A 35 -23.76 31.35 -5.06
C ALA A 35 -23.26 29.91 -5.02
N GLY A 36 -21.94 29.76 -4.97
CA GLY A 36 -21.28 28.47 -4.98
C GLY A 36 -21.94 27.55 -3.96
N ALA A 37 -22.22 26.32 -4.39
CA ALA A 37 -23.05 25.35 -3.67
C ALA A 37 -22.80 25.39 -2.16
N ILE A 38 -23.84 25.72 -1.38
CA ILE A 38 -23.72 25.92 0.06
C ILE A 38 -23.10 24.65 0.67
N PRO A 39 -21.94 24.75 1.34
CA PRO A 39 -21.27 23.58 1.88
C PRO A 39 -22.19 22.80 2.82
N ARG A 40 -22.18 21.48 2.74
CA ARG A 40 -22.93 20.60 3.64
C ARG A 40 -22.02 19.97 4.69
N ILE A 41 -22.59 19.67 5.85
CA ILE A 41 -22.04 18.81 6.90
C ILE A 41 -23.03 17.69 7.19
N TYR A 42 -22.57 16.58 7.76
CA TYR A 42 -23.43 15.49 8.22
C TYR A 42 -23.21 15.28 9.72
N LEU A 43 -24.25 15.30 10.53
CA LEU A 43 -24.18 15.05 11.97
C LEU A 43 -24.93 13.75 12.24
N ASP A 44 -24.21 12.74 12.75
CA ASP A 44 -24.74 11.40 13.07
C ASP A 44 -25.60 10.78 11.92
N GLY A 45 -25.22 11.09 10.67
CA GLY A 45 -25.87 10.64 9.44
C GLY A 45 -26.77 11.67 8.75
N VAL A 46 -27.33 12.65 9.47
CA VAL A 46 -28.26 13.65 8.95
C VAL A 46 -27.51 14.82 8.30
N GLY A 47 -27.90 15.20 7.07
CA GLY A 47 -27.22 16.25 6.31
C GLY A 47 -27.80 17.65 6.55
N TYR A 48 -26.92 18.63 6.79
CA TYR A 48 -27.27 20.03 7.03
C TYR A 48 -26.48 20.97 6.12
N SER A 49 -27.13 22.02 5.62
CA SER A 49 -26.49 23.13 4.91
C SER A 49 -25.77 24.03 5.92
N PHE A 50 -24.45 24.21 5.79
CA PHE A 50 -23.63 24.93 6.74
C PHE A 50 -22.59 25.81 6.04
N ARG A 51 -22.93 27.08 5.84
CA ARG A 51 -22.10 28.08 5.15
C ARG A 51 -20.70 28.24 5.77
N GLU A 52 -20.57 28.07 7.08
CA GLU A 52 -19.30 28.21 7.80
C GLU A 52 -18.43 26.94 7.83
N ARG A 53 -18.76 25.88 7.07
CA ARG A 53 -17.97 24.63 7.03
C ARG A 53 -16.47 24.86 6.85
N ASP A 54 -16.07 25.72 5.92
CA ASP A 54 -14.66 26.04 5.67
C ASP A 54 -14.01 26.81 6.82
N THR A 55 -14.78 27.67 7.50
CA THR A 55 -14.33 28.39 8.70
C THR A 55 -14.14 27.42 9.87
N LEU A 56 -15.05 26.47 10.07
CA LEU A 56 -14.93 25.41 11.08
C LEU A 56 -13.72 24.52 10.81
N VAL A 57 -13.56 24.03 9.58
CA VAL A 57 -12.39 23.21 9.17
C VAL A 57 -11.07 23.98 9.36
N LYS A 58 -11.05 25.28 9.05
CA LYS A 58 -9.90 26.17 9.28
C LYS A 58 -9.61 26.39 10.77
N LYS A 59 -10.63 26.58 11.61
CA LYS A 59 -10.48 26.68 13.09
C LYS A 59 -9.92 25.36 13.64
N LEU A 60 -10.53 24.23 13.26
CA LEU A 60 -10.13 22.88 13.67
C LEU A 60 -8.65 22.61 13.40
N PHE A 61 -8.18 22.71 12.15
CA PHE A 61 -6.79 22.39 11.80
C PHE A 61 -5.74 23.42 12.25
N ARG A 62 -6.14 24.62 12.68
CA ARG A 62 -5.21 25.56 13.34
C ARG A 62 -5.19 25.44 14.86
N SER A 63 -6.15 24.74 15.46
CA SER A 63 -6.20 24.43 16.88
C SER A 63 -5.31 23.23 17.26
N ALA A 64 -5.15 23.01 18.57
CA ALA A 64 -4.54 21.80 19.11
C ALA A 64 -5.58 20.68 19.36
N PHE A 65 -6.43 20.39 18.37
CA PHE A 65 -7.60 19.50 18.48
C PHE A 65 -7.32 18.12 19.10
N TRP A 66 -6.08 17.62 18.97
CA TRP A 66 -5.59 16.39 19.60
C TRP A 66 -5.49 16.45 21.15
N LYS A 67 -5.82 17.59 21.77
CA LYS A 67 -6.03 17.75 23.22
C LYS A 67 -7.51 17.98 23.51
N THR A 68 -7.98 19.16 23.13
CA THR A 68 -9.35 19.66 23.28
C THR A 68 -9.61 20.62 22.13
N PHE A 69 -10.84 20.63 21.63
CA PHE A 69 -11.35 21.64 20.71
C PHE A 69 -12.86 21.68 20.88
N GLU A 70 -13.37 22.85 21.23
CA GLU A 70 -14.80 23.09 21.42
C GLU A 70 -15.30 23.89 20.23
N PHE A 71 -16.48 23.55 19.75
CA PHE A 71 -17.15 24.27 18.68
C PHE A 71 -18.65 24.12 18.83
N ILE A 72 -19.35 25.16 18.39
CA ILE A 72 -20.81 25.22 18.29
C ILE A 72 -21.13 25.34 16.80
N ILE A 73 -22.12 24.59 16.35
CA ILE A 73 -22.70 24.67 15.01
C ILE A 73 -24.15 25.08 15.19
N ASP A 74 -24.50 26.26 14.70
CA ASP A 74 -25.91 26.68 14.62
C ASP A 74 -26.56 25.99 13.41
N LEU A 75 -27.72 25.40 13.65
CA LEU A 75 -28.47 24.55 12.73
C LEU A 75 -29.92 25.01 12.67
N GLU A 76 -30.56 24.77 11.54
CA GLU A 76 -31.95 25.13 11.29
C GLU A 76 -32.61 23.95 10.57
N ASP A 77 -33.70 23.46 11.13
CA ASP A 77 -34.55 22.43 10.52
C ASP A 77 -35.23 23.03 9.28
N TYR A 78 -35.11 22.37 8.13
CA TYR A 78 -35.63 22.84 6.86
C TYR A 78 -37.16 22.83 6.79
N GLU A 79 -37.81 21.83 7.40
CA GLU A 79 -39.26 21.67 7.35
C GLU A 79 -39.96 22.51 8.43
N THR A 80 -39.34 22.62 9.62
CA THR A 80 -39.97 23.29 10.77
C THR A 80 -39.45 24.71 11.05
N GLY A 81 -38.37 25.13 10.38
CA GLY A 81 -37.68 26.41 10.66
C GLY A 81 -37.07 26.48 12.08
N LYS A 82 -37.07 25.37 12.82
CA LYS A 82 -36.64 25.33 14.21
C LYS A 82 -35.13 25.40 14.30
N LYS A 83 -34.63 26.43 14.98
CA LYS A 83 -33.20 26.62 15.25
C LYS A 83 -32.77 25.78 16.43
N PHE A 84 -31.61 25.15 16.31
CA PHE A 84 -30.95 24.39 17.36
C PHE A 84 -29.44 24.50 17.19
N SER A 85 -28.68 24.30 18.25
CA SER A 85 -27.21 24.31 18.18
C SER A 85 -26.64 22.94 18.55
N PHE A 86 -25.64 22.50 17.82
CA PHE A 86 -24.83 21.34 18.14
C PHE A 86 -23.52 21.79 18.76
N GLU A 87 -23.30 21.46 20.03
CA GLU A 87 -22.05 21.72 20.75
C GLU A 87 -21.24 20.43 20.88
N SER A 88 -19.94 20.48 20.55
CA SER A 88 -19.06 19.32 20.69
C SER A 88 -18.67 19.07 22.14
N SER A 89 -19.30 18.09 22.77
CA SER A 89 -18.93 17.63 24.12
C SER A 89 -17.82 16.59 24.07
N GLY A 90 -16.69 16.86 24.73
CA GLY A 90 -15.62 15.88 24.95
C GLY A 90 -14.44 15.94 23.96
N PRO A 91 -13.53 14.95 24.00
CA PRO A 91 -12.34 14.91 23.16
C PRO A 91 -12.70 14.58 21.70
N ILE A 92 -11.85 15.00 20.77
CA ILE A 92 -12.11 14.88 19.33
C ILE A 92 -11.03 14.04 18.65
N LYS A 93 -11.46 13.18 17.72
CA LYS A 93 -10.58 12.54 16.72
C LYS A 93 -10.93 13.07 15.34
N VAL A 94 -9.92 13.41 14.55
CA VAL A 94 -10.10 14.01 13.22
C VAL A 94 -9.46 13.13 12.17
N PHE A 95 -10.20 12.84 11.10
CA PHE A 95 -9.79 11.94 10.02
C PHE A 95 -9.89 12.67 8.69
N ILE A 96 -8.93 12.43 7.79
CA ILE A 96 -9.09 12.74 6.37
C ILE A 96 -8.90 11.45 5.57
N ASN A 97 -9.86 11.10 4.72
CA ASN A 97 -9.84 9.88 3.91
C ASN A 97 -9.52 8.62 4.74
N ASN A 98 -10.20 8.48 5.89
CA ASN A 98 -10.01 7.43 6.90
C ASN A 98 -8.64 7.40 7.61
N VAL A 99 -7.73 8.35 7.34
CA VAL A 99 -6.46 8.49 8.08
C VAL A 99 -6.64 9.43 9.27
N GLU A 100 -6.43 8.93 10.49
CA GLU A 100 -6.45 9.75 11.71
C GLU A 100 -5.30 10.78 11.71
N LEU A 101 -5.63 12.04 11.97
CA LEU A 101 -4.65 13.11 12.10
C LEU A 101 -4.17 13.24 13.54
N ASN A 102 -2.86 13.37 13.69
CA ASN A 102 -2.22 13.60 14.99
C ASN A 102 -1.57 14.98 15.06
N LYS A 103 -0.91 15.29 16.19
CA LYS A 103 -0.19 16.55 16.42
C LYS A 103 0.85 16.94 15.35
N ASN A 104 1.25 16.03 14.47
CA ASN A 104 2.19 16.24 13.37
C ASN A 104 1.51 16.32 11.98
N HIS A 105 0.19 16.49 11.89
CA HIS A 105 -0.53 16.63 10.61
C HIS A 105 0.02 17.78 9.73
N ASN A 106 -0.05 17.61 8.40
CA ASN A 106 0.46 18.59 7.43
C ASN A 106 -0.52 19.72 7.09
N PHE A 107 -1.79 19.62 7.50
CA PHE A 107 -2.85 20.57 7.16
C PHE A 107 -2.89 21.83 8.04
N LYS A 108 -1.74 22.30 8.54
CA LYS A 108 -1.64 23.44 9.48
C LYS A 108 -1.58 24.81 8.82
N THR A 109 -1.08 24.89 7.59
CA THR A 109 -0.87 26.16 6.89
C THR A 109 -2.15 26.60 6.19
N PHE A 110 -2.37 27.91 6.08
CA PHE A 110 -3.54 28.45 5.37
C PHE A 110 -3.62 27.93 3.91
N THR A 111 -2.48 27.82 3.23
CA THR A 111 -2.40 27.26 1.87
C THR A 111 -2.86 25.81 1.81
N ASN A 112 -2.44 24.96 2.76
CA ASN A 112 -2.83 23.54 2.77
C ASN A 112 -4.31 23.37 3.14
N ILE A 113 -4.82 24.18 4.08
CA ILE A 113 -6.25 24.20 4.43
C ILE A 113 -7.07 24.64 3.21
N ARG A 114 -6.70 25.73 2.52
CA ARG A 114 -7.41 26.22 1.32
C ARG A 114 -7.35 25.25 0.13
N LYS A 115 -6.24 24.50 -0.03
CA LYS A 115 -6.15 23.41 -1.01
C LYS A 115 -7.08 22.24 -0.64
N LEU A 116 -7.13 21.89 0.65
CA LEU A 116 -8.00 20.84 1.16
C LEU A 116 -9.47 21.22 1.00
N THR A 117 -9.94 22.38 1.47
CA THR A 117 -11.37 22.71 1.50
C THR A 117 -12.02 22.74 0.11
N LYS A 118 -11.27 23.17 -0.91
CA LYS A 118 -11.64 23.07 -2.34
C LYS A 118 -11.82 21.64 -2.84
N LYS A 119 -11.16 20.66 -2.22
CA LYS A 119 -11.19 19.23 -2.56
C LYS A 119 -12.11 18.43 -1.61
N ILE A 120 -12.74 19.04 -0.59
CA ILE A 120 -13.67 18.35 0.34
C ILE A 120 -14.98 18.05 -0.36
N GLU A 121 -15.30 16.76 -0.44
CA GLU A 121 -16.57 16.21 -0.93
C GLU A 121 -17.59 16.06 0.21
N ARG A 122 -17.14 15.61 1.40
CA ARG A 122 -17.99 15.36 2.56
C ARG A 122 -17.30 15.72 3.87
N THR A 123 -18.02 16.39 4.78
CA THR A 123 -17.63 16.57 6.17
C THR A 123 -18.70 15.92 7.04
N GLU A 124 -18.31 14.98 7.89
CA GLU A 124 -19.19 14.23 8.79
C GLU A 124 -18.66 14.35 10.22
N ILE A 125 -19.57 14.47 11.19
CA ILE A 125 -19.29 14.45 12.63
C ILE A 125 -20.14 13.33 13.22
N ARG A 126 -19.51 12.41 13.96
CA ARG A 126 -20.21 11.34 14.68
C ARG A 126 -19.90 11.37 16.17
N THR A 127 -20.93 11.29 17.01
CA THR A 127 -20.82 11.31 18.48
C THR A 127 -21.11 9.96 19.11
N ASP A 128 -21.74 9.05 18.37
CA ASP A 128 -22.20 7.72 18.79
C ASP A 128 -21.09 6.65 18.91
N GLN A 129 -19.96 6.83 18.21
CA GLN A 129 -18.98 5.76 17.95
C GLN A 129 -18.13 5.32 19.14
N GLU A 130 -17.83 6.21 20.10
CA GLU A 130 -16.87 5.94 21.20
C GLU A 130 -17.19 6.80 22.42
N LYS A 131 -17.02 6.23 23.61
CA LYS A 131 -17.09 6.94 24.89
C LYS A 131 -15.74 6.86 25.60
N LYS A 132 -15.32 7.96 26.22
CA LYS A 132 -14.08 8.04 27.01
C LYS A 132 -14.40 8.40 28.46
N GLN A 133 -13.81 7.65 29.38
CA GLN A 133 -13.83 8.00 30.80
C GLN A 133 -12.89 9.18 31.04
N ILE A 134 -13.45 10.29 31.54
CA ILE A 134 -12.70 11.42 32.09
C ILE A 134 -12.78 11.33 33.62
N VAL A 135 -11.63 11.45 34.27
CA VAL A 135 -11.52 11.59 35.71
C VAL A 135 -11.36 13.07 36.02
N THR A 136 -12.32 13.63 36.76
CA THR A 136 -12.30 15.02 37.20
C THR A 136 -12.15 15.04 38.72
N SER A 137 -11.07 15.62 39.20
CA SER A 137 -10.83 15.84 40.63
C SER A 137 -11.42 17.19 41.06
N ARG A 138 -12.29 17.21 42.05
CA ARG A 138 -12.77 18.44 42.72
C ARG A 138 -12.12 18.54 44.09
N GLN A 139 -11.49 19.67 44.38
CA GLN A 139 -11.08 19.99 45.75
C GLN A 139 -12.26 20.58 46.50
N VAL A 140 -12.67 19.90 47.58
CA VAL A 140 -13.70 20.38 48.49
C VAL A 140 -13.01 21.26 49.54
N LYS A 141 -13.47 22.51 49.70
CA LYS A 141 -12.99 23.37 50.80
C LYS A 141 -13.52 22.83 52.13
N PRO A 142 -12.71 22.79 53.20
CA PRO A 142 -13.18 22.35 54.51
C PRO A 142 -14.25 23.30 55.05
N MET A 143 -15.30 22.73 55.62
CA MET A 143 -16.32 23.48 56.37
C MET A 143 -15.87 23.59 57.83
N VAL A 144 -15.75 24.81 58.34
CA VAL A 144 -15.32 25.04 59.73
C VAL A 144 -16.52 24.87 60.65
N ILE A 145 -16.44 23.90 61.57
CA ILE A 145 -17.33 23.78 62.72
C ILE A 145 -16.64 24.48 63.89
N LEU A 146 -17.33 25.42 64.54
CA LEU A 146 -16.81 26.12 65.70
C LEU A 146 -16.91 25.20 66.94
N ASN A 147 -15.85 25.15 67.74
CA ASN A 147 -15.68 24.37 68.99
C ASN A 147 -15.47 22.85 68.82
N GLY A 148 -14.21 22.45 68.63
CA GLY A 148 -13.77 21.05 68.76
C GLY A 148 -12.48 20.78 67.99
N VAL A 149 -11.46 20.23 68.65
CA VAL A 149 -10.15 19.97 68.03
C VAL A 149 -10.28 18.90 66.94
N GLY A 150 -9.94 19.26 65.69
CA GLY A 150 -9.86 18.31 64.59
C GLY A 150 -9.33 18.94 63.30
N SER A 151 -8.17 18.48 62.81
CA SER A 151 -7.67 18.81 61.48
C SER A 151 -8.35 17.92 60.44
N ILE A 152 -9.21 18.48 59.60
CA ILE A 152 -9.83 17.76 58.49
C ILE A 152 -9.00 17.99 57.22
N GLU A 153 -8.36 16.94 56.71
CA GLU A 153 -7.69 16.98 55.40
C GLU A 153 -8.71 17.23 54.28
N GLY A 154 -8.35 18.08 53.32
CA GLY A 154 -9.18 18.36 52.16
C GLY A 154 -9.29 17.13 51.25
N THR A 155 -10.37 16.37 51.38
CA THR A 155 -10.63 15.21 50.52
C THR A 155 -10.81 15.68 49.07
N THR A 156 -9.96 15.16 48.19
CA THR A 156 -10.08 15.40 46.75
C THR A 156 -11.06 14.37 46.19
N GLU A 157 -12.24 14.83 45.79
CA GLU A 157 -13.30 13.96 45.29
C GLU A 157 -13.08 13.66 43.81
N TYR A 158 -12.93 12.39 43.45
CA TYR A 158 -12.68 11.93 42.09
C TYR A 158 -13.98 11.49 41.41
N SER A 159 -14.58 12.37 40.61
CA SER A 159 -15.72 12.01 39.76
C SER A 159 -15.24 11.37 38.46
N ARG A 160 -15.81 10.20 38.11
CA ARG A 160 -15.57 9.52 36.84
C ARG A 160 -16.79 9.74 35.94
N LYS A 161 -16.65 10.57 34.90
CA LYS A 161 -17.72 10.87 33.94
C LYS A 161 -17.35 10.29 32.58
N GLU A 162 -18.24 9.50 31.99
CA GLU A 162 -18.14 9.10 30.59
C GLU A 162 -18.65 10.22 29.69
N VAL A 163 -17.85 10.60 28.71
CA VAL A 163 -18.23 11.56 27.66
C VAL A 163 -18.07 10.91 26.28
N PRO A 164 -18.91 11.25 25.30
CA PRO A 164 -18.71 10.81 23.92
C PRO A 164 -17.40 11.38 23.34
N VAL A 165 -16.91 10.76 22.26
CA VAL A 165 -15.73 11.21 21.50
C VAL A 165 -16.19 11.60 20.10
N SER A 166 -16.22 12.90 19.80
CA SER A 166 -16.63 13.40 18.48
C SER A 166 -15.61 13.01 17.40
N HIS A 167 -16.05 12.21 16.43
CA HIS A 167 -15.28 11.80 15.27
C HIS A 167 -15.58 12.73 14.09
N ILE A 168 -14.67 13.65 13.78
CA ILE A 168 -14.78 14.52 12.59
C ILE A 168 -14.10 13.82 11.42
N LYS A 169 -14.88 13.35 10.45
CA LYS A 169 -14.42 12.66 9.24
C LYS A 169 -14.57 13.58 8.03
N ILE A 170 -13.46 13.85 7.34
CA ILE A 170 -13.43 14.65 6.12
C ILE A 170 -13.04 13.74 4.95
N THR A 171 -13.89 13.69 3.92
CA THR A 171 -13.61 13.00 2.66
C THR A 171 -13.24 14.05 1.63
N ALA A 172 -12.08 13.89 0.98
CA ALA A 172 -11.55 14.86 0.03
C ALA A 172 -10.74 14.21 -1.10
N ASN A 173 -10.87 14.74 -2.31
CA ASN A 173 -10.18 14.28 -3.51
C ASN A 173 -8.69 14.71 -3.52
N LEU A 174 -7.91 14.11 -2.63
CA LEU A 174 -6.49 14.35 -2.44
C LEU A 174 -5.65 13.40 -3.30
N ASP A 175 -4.45 13.84 -3.63
CA ASP A 175 -3.55 13.12 -4.51
C ASP A 175 -3.00 11.86 -3.78
N PRO A 176 -2.80 10.69 -4.43
CA PRO A 176 -2.54 9.41 -3.73
C PRO A 176 -1.28 9.39 -2.85
N ASP A 177 -0.32 10.26 -3.14
CA ASP A 177 0.92 10.48 -2.41
C ASP A 177 0.80 11.52 -1.27
N THR A 178 -0.40 12.02 -0.98
CA THR A 178 -0.65 13.04 0.05
C THR A 178 -0.24 12.54 1.44
N VAL A 179 0.82 13.13 1.98
CA VAL A 179 1.31 12.82 3.33
C VAL A 179 0.41 13.52 4.38
N TYR A 180 -0.51 12.77 4.99
CA TYR A 180 -1.45 13.30 5.99
C TYR A 180 -0.76 13.76 7.28
N ASN A 181 0.12 12.92 7.85
CA ASN A 181 0.91 13.19 9.05
C ASN A 181 2.40 13.14 8.73
N ARG A 182 3.20 14.07 9.28
CA ARG A 182 4.66 13.94 9.20
C ARG A 182 5.11 12.73 10.02
N PRO A 183 5.87 11.79 9.44
CA PRO A 183 6.36 10.64 10.18
C PRO A 183 7.31 11.12 11.30
N SER A 184 7.03 10.67 12.53
CA SER A 184 8.01 10.74 13.61
C SER A 184 9.16 9.79 13.29
N TYR A 185 10.38 10.06 13.74
CA TYR A 185 11.51 9.13 13.61
C TYR A 185 11.13 7.71 14.10
N LYS A 186 10.41 7.62 15.22
CA LYS A 186 9.92 6.36 15.82
C LYS A 186 8.75 5.73 15.04
N SER A 187 7.97 6.51 14.28
CA SER A 187 6.93 5.95 13.38
C SER A 187 7.47 5.55 12.02
N LYS A 188 8.56 6.18 11.56
CA LYS A 188 9.31 5.75 10.36
C LYS A 188 9.91 4.36 10.58
N VAL A 189 10.54 4.13 11.74
CA VAL A 189 11.01 2.79 12.13
C VAL A 189 9.86 1.80 12.18
N ARG A 190 8.74 2.13 12.83
CA ARG A 190 7.56 1.24 12.88
C ARG A 190 6.87 1.01 11.54
N GLN A 191 6.85 2.00 10.62
CA GLN A 191 6.34 1.81 9.27
C GLN A 191 7.27 0.92 8.46
N ILE A 192 8.59 1.10 8.57
CA ILE A 192 9.58 0.18 7.98
C ILE A 192 9.41 -1.23 8.55
N GLU A 193 9.22 -1.38 9.87
CA GLU A 193 8.93 -2.66 10.52
C GLU A 193 7.57 -3.23 10.11
N SER A 194 6.51 -2.42 9.89
CA SER A 194 5.18 -2.91 9.47
C SER A 194 5.07 -3.15 7.97
N GLU A 195 5.83 -2.45 7.14
CA GLU A 195 5.99 -2.69 5.70
C GLU A 195 6.88 -3.93 5.49
N GLN A 196 7.89 -4.13 6.34
CA GLN A 196 8.62 -5.41 6.45
C GLN A 196 7.69 -6.53 6.96
N ALA A 197 6.85 -6.29 7.97
CA ALA A 197 5.94 -7.30 8.48
C ALA A 197 4.81 -7.64 7.48
N SER A 198 4.24 -6.67 6.77
CA SER A 198 3.20 -6.90 5.76
C SER A 198 3.74 -7.45 4.44
N SER A 199 5.02 -7.20 4.10
CA SER A 199 5.71 -7.96 3.03
C SER A 199 6.19 -9.36 3.47
N ILE A 200 6.03 -9.72 4.74
CA ILE A 200 6.31 -11.06 5.31
C ILE A 200 4.99 -11.79 5.68
N ALA A 201 3.91 -11.07 5.93
CA ALA A 201 2.58 -11.62 6.23
C ALA A 201 1.84 -12.03 4.95
N LEU A 202 2.21 -13.19 4.41
CA LEU A 202 1.24 -14.05 3.74
C LEU A 202 0.28 -14.61 4.80
N GLU A 203 -0.71 -13.82 5.22
CA GLU A 203 -1.86 -14.37 5.95
C GLU A 203 -2.50 -15.47 5.08
N GLY A 204 -2.54 -16.70 5.60
CA GLY A 204 -3.19 -17.83 4.95
C GLY A 204 -2.28 -18.79 4.16
N VAL A 205 -0.95 -18.70 4.23
CA VAL A 205 -0.06 -19.77 3.74
C VAL A 205 0.75 -20.35 4.89
N GLU A 206 0.39 -21.55 5.36
CA GLU A 206 1.28 -22.34 6.19
C GLU A 206 2.58 -22.59 5.43
N VAL A 207 3.68 -22.01 5.91
CA VAL A 207 5.02 -22.30 5.41
C VAL A 207 5.37 -23.71 5.87
N VAL A 208 5.04 -24.69 5.02
CA VAL A 208 5.47 -26.07 5.19
C VAL A 208 6.98 -26.06 5.39
N LYS A 209 7.44 -26.52 6.55
CA LYS A 209 8.86 -26.57 6.88
C LYS A 209 9.49 -27.79 6.22
N SER A 210 10.77 -27.70 5.88
CA SER A 210 11.53 -28.88 5.46
C SER A 210 11.57 -29.92 6.59
N ILE A 211 11.47 -31.20 6.23
CA ILE A 211 11.52 -32.30 7.19
C ILE A 211 12.90 -32.94 7.15
N ILE A 212 13.39 -33.37 8.32
CA ILE A 212 14.65 -34.11 8.45
C ILE A 212 14.29 -35.56 8.75
N LYS A 213 14.75 -36.48 7.90
CA LYS A 213 14.60 -37.93 8.10
C LYS A 213 15.95 -38.59 7.87
N ASP A 214 16.40 -39.39 8.84
CA ASP A 214 17.65 -40.16 8.79
C ASP A 214 18.91 -39.33 8.44
N GLY A 215 18.91 -38.05 8.83
CA GLY A 215 20.00 -37.09 8.56
C GLY A 215 19.93 -36.41 7.18
N VAL A 216 18.93 -36.75 6.35
CA VAL A 216 18.64 -36.12 5.05
C VAL A 216 17.55 -35.05 5.22
N VAL A 217 17.76 -33.89 4.62
CA VAL A 217 16.77 -32.79 4.59
C VAL A 217 15.93 -32.90 3.32
N TYR A 218 14.61 -32.86 3.49
CA TYR A 218 13.67 -32.85 2.38
C TYR A 218 12.94 -31.50 2.31
N SER A 219 13.02 -30.86 1.14
CA SER A 219 12.34 -29.60 0.84
C SER A 219 10.92 -29.84 0.31
N PRO A 220 9.92 -29.02 0.71
CA PRO A 220 8.57 -29.10 0.16
C PRO A 220 8.55 -28.63 -1.30
N ILE A 221 7.97 -29.46 -2.18
CA ILE A 221 7.78 -29.18 -3.60
C ILE A 221 6.32 -29.51 -3.97
N TYR A 222 5.66 -28.57 -4.63
CA TYR A 222 4.35 -28.81 -5.23
C TYR A 222 4.51 -29.47 -6.60
N VAL A 223 4.20 -30.76 -6.69
CA VAL A 223 4.13 -31.53 -7.95
C VAL A 223 2.66 -31.77 -8.25
N ASP A 224 2.20 -31.33 -9.43
CA ASP A 224 0.80 -31.39 -9.89
C ASP A 224 -0.27 -30.77 -8.95
N GLY A 225 0.18 -30.04 -7.93
CA GLY A 225 -0.63 -29.40 -6.90
C GLY A 225 -0.81 -30.23 -5.63
N GLN A 226 -0.14 -31.38 -5.52
CA GLN A 226 0.04 -32.08 -4.25
C GLN A 226 1.36 -31.62 -3.60
N LEU A 227 1.35 -31.50 -2.28
CA LEU A 227 2.55 -31.22 -1.49
C LEU A 227 3.37 -32.51 -1.38
N THR A 228 4.56 -32.51 -1.97
CA THR A 228 5.52 -33.62 -1.90
C THR A 228 6.80 -33.14 -1.26
N PHE A 229 7.55 -34.04 -0.63
CA PHE A 229 8.85 -33.71 -0.04
C PHE A 229 9.94 -34.38 -0.87
N LYS A 230 10.85 -33.58 -1.44
CA LYS A 230 11.98 -34.07 -2.21
C LYS A 230 13.27 -33.86 -1.43
N GLU A 231 14.14 -34.86 -1.46
CA GLU A 231 15.51 -34.75 -0.97
C GLU A 231 16.20 -33.50 -1.53
N ASP A 232 16.85 -32.76 -0.63
CA ASP A 232 17.61 -31.55 -0.91
C ASP A 232 19.06 -31.77 -0.47
N ASP A 233 19.88 -32.27 -1.39
CA ASP A 233 21.31 -32.58 -1.16
C ASP A 233 22.05 -31.38 -0.54
N LYS A 234 21.68 -30.16 -0.96
CA LYS A 234 22.35 -28.93 -0.52
C LYS A 234 21.97 -28.58 0.91
N LEU A 235 20.68 -28.59 1.25
CA LEU A 235 20.26 -28.40 2.64
C LEU A 235 20.75 -29.54 3.54
N THR A 236 20.86 -30.76 3.01
CA THR A 236 21.43 -31.92 3.73
C THR A 236 22.90 -31.71 4.08
N VAL A 237 23.71 -31.25 3.12
CA VAL A 237 25.12 -30.86 3.38
C VAL A 237 25.18 -29.70 4.38
N LEU A 238 24.37 -28.65 4.22
CA LEU A 238 24.35 -27.50 5.13
C LEU A 238 23.92 -27.88 6.56
N ALA A 239 22.94 -28.76 6.73
CA ALA A 239 22.51 -29.25 8.05
C ALA A 239 23.60 -30.10 8.73
N ARG A 240 24.31 -30.93 7.95
CA ARG A 240 25.48 -31.70 8.42
C ARG A 240 26.62 -30.78 8.85
N ASP A 241 26.94 -29.77 8.04
CA ASP A 241 27.96 -28.77 8.34
C ASP A 241 27.58 -27.93 9.57
N ALA A 242 26.33 -27.47 9.68
CA ALA A 242 25.83 -26.75 10.85
C ALA A 242 25.92 -27.59 12.14
N LYS A 243 25.64 -28.91 12.07
CA LYS A 243 25.84 -29.83 13.20
C LYS A 243 27.32 -29.95 13.58
N ARG A 244 28.22 -30.06 12.59
CA ARG A 244 29.68 -30.05 12.80
C ARG A 244 30.14 -28.74 13.45
N TYR A 245 29.66 -27.59 12.97
CA TYR A 245 30.02 -26.27 13.50
C TYR A 245 29.55 -26.07 14.94
N LYS A 246 28.33 -26.48 15.29
CA LYS A 246 27.87 -26.51 16.69
C LYS A 246 28.79 -27.34 17.59
N GLY A 247 29.26 -28.50 17.11
CA GLY A 247 30.25 -29.32 17.81
C GLY A 247 31.64 -28.67 17.97
N MET A 248 31.95 -27.61 17.23
CA MET A 248 33.19 -26.83 17.31
C MET A 248 33.04 -25.52 18.12
N GLY A 249 31.90 -25.35 18.80
CA GLY A 249 31.57 -24.10 19.52
C GLY A 249 31.23 -22.91 18.62
N LEU A 250 30.88 -23.17 17.35
CA LEU A 250 30.59 -22.14 16.34
C LEU A 250 29.08 -22.02 16.12
N ASN A 251 28.65 -20.92 15.51
CA ASN A 251 27.26 -20.77 15.05
C ASN A 251 26.96 -21.69 13.85
N GLU A 252 25.69 -21.72 13.42
CA GLU A 252 25.20 -22.60 12.33
C GLU A 252 25.89 -22.36 10.98
N TRP A 253 26.57 -21.22 10.83
CA TRP A 253 27.28 -20.79 9.63
C TRP A 253 28.80 -20.94 9.76
N GLY A 254 29.30 -21.61 10.79
CA GLY A 254 30.72 -21.86 11.01
C GLY A 254 31.52 -20.64 11.48
N ILE A 255 30.87 -19.71 12.17
CA ILE A 255 31.49 -18.48 12.67
C ILE A 255 31.59 -18.52 14.20
N ASP A 256 32.75 -18.18 14.75
CA ASP A 256 32.88 -17.90 16.18
C ASP A 256 32.41 -16.46 16.45
N VAL A 257 31.38 -16.33 17.28
CA VAL A 257 30.76 -15.04 17.63
C VAL A 257 31.33 -14.43 18.90
N ASN A 258 32.18 -15.16 19.63
CA ASN A 258 32.67 -14.77 20.97
C ASN A 258 34.10 -14.21 20.94
N THR A 259 34.60 -13.82 19.76
CA THR A 259 35.99 -13.39 19.54
C THR A 259 36.07 -12.05 18.80
N ASP A 260 37.15 -11.31 19.06
CA ASP A 260 37.53 -10.08 18.36
C ASP A 260 38.53 -10.32 17.22
N SER A 261 38.96 -11.56 17.01
CA SER A 261 39.93 -11.93 15.96
C SER A 261 39.22 -12.54 14.74
N TRP A 262 39.43 -11.98 13.56
CA TRP A 262 38.86 -12.52 12.32
C TRP A 262 39.36 -13.92 11.96
N GLY A 263 40.64 -14.20 12.23
CA GLY A 263 41.24 -15.52 12.02
C GLY A 263 40.60 -16.59 12.89
N VAL A 264 40.28 -16.24 14.15
CA VAL A 264 39.55 -17.14 15.06
C VAL A 264 38.07 -17.24 14.67
N ALA A 265 37.43 -16.12 14.31
CA ALA A 265 36.04 -16.06 13.87
C ALA A 265 35.76 -16.93 12.65
N LEU A 266 36.71 -16.99 11.70
CA LEU A 266 36.57 -17.69 10.42
C LEU A 266 37.27 -19.06 10.40
N ARG A 267 37.69 -19.60 11.55
CA ARG A 267 38.53 -20.82 11.65
C ARG A 267 37.96 -22.09 10.99
N ALA A 268 36.63 -22.17 10.80
CA ALA A 268 36.01 -23.28 10.08
C ALA A 268 36.03 -23.12 8.55
N HIS A 269 36.11 -21.89 8.05
CA HIS A 269 36.20 -21.55 6.62
C HIS A 269 37.64 -21.38 6.14
N TYR A 270 38.59 -21.21 7.08
CA TYR A 270 39.99 -20.94 6.77
C TYR A 270 40.92 -21.49 7.86
N LYS A 271 41.92 -22.27 7.44
CA LYS A 271 42.90 -22.95 8.32
C LYS A 271 44.37 -22.59 8.00
N GLY A 272 44.60 -21.46 7.36
CA GLY A 272 45.94 -20.99 6.99
C GLY A 272 46.53 -19.99 8.00
N PRO A 273 47.67 -19.36 7.67
CA PRO A 273 48.31 -18.38 8.55
C PRO A 273 47.44 -17.13 8.80
N ILE A 274 47.63 -16.55 9.99
CA ILE A 274 47.01 -15.31 10.44
C ILE A 274 48.09 -14.31 10.85
N THR A 275 47.84 -13.00 10.72
CA THR A 275 48.72 -11.97 11.27
C THR A 275 48.71 -11.98 12.81
N PRO A 276 49.67 -11.33 13.49
CA PRO A 276 49.60 -11.11 14.94
C PRO A 276 48.30 -10.44 15.40
N ASP A 277 47.78 -9.51 14.59
CA ASP A 277 46.48 -8.83 14.81
C ASP A 277 45.25 -9.73 14.49
N GLY A 278 45.49 -11.00 14.13
CA GLY A 278 44.45 -11.98 13.90
C GLY A 278 43.71 -11.84 12.56
N LEU A 279 44.34 -11.30 11.52
CA LEU A 279 43.75 -11.21 10.17
C LEU A 279 44.18 -12.41 9.29
N PRO A 280 43.28 -13.05 8.52
CA PRO A 280 43.65 -14.17 7.63
C PRO A 280 44.60 -13.76 6.49
N ILE A 281 45.55 -14.63 6.13
CA ILE A 281 46.51 -14.42 5.03
C ILE A 281 46.23 -15.39 3.87
N LEU A 282 45.45 -14.98 2.86
CA LEU A 282 44.97 -15.93 1.85
C LEU A 282 46.07 -16.41 0.88
N VAL A 283 47.02 -15.54 0.51
CA VAL A 283 48.14 -15.82 -0.40
C VAL A 283 49.47 -15.42 0.27
N PRO A 284 50.12 -16.33 1.04
CA PRO A 284 51.30 -16.00 1.84
C PRO A 284 52.45 -15.36 1.08
N ALA A 285 52.69 -15.77 -0.17
CA ALA A 285 53.77 -15.24 -1.02
C ALA A 285 53.63 -13.74 -1.36
N LEU A 286 52.43 -13.17 -1.26
CA LEU A 286 52.16 -11.74 -1.52
C LEU A 286 52.00 -10.92 -0.23
N SER A 287 51.80 -11.60 0.91
CA SER A 287 51.61 -10.96 2.23
C SER A 287 52.90 -10.92 3.06
N ILE A 288 54.05 -11.23 2.47
CA ILE A 288 55.37 -11.07 3.10
C ILE A 288 55.55 -9.60 3.52
N ASN A 289 56.05 -9.36 4.74
CA ASN A 289 56.29 -8.02 5.29
C ASN A 289 55.06 -7.07 5.25
N ASN A 290 53.84 -7.61 5.37
CA ASN A 290 52.57 -6.86 5.29
C ASN A 290 52.35 -6.07 3.97
N LEU A 291 53.05 -6.41 2.89
CA LEU A 291 52.97 -5.71 1.60
C LEU A 291 51.58 -5.74 0.95
N ALA A 292 50.82 -6.83 1.12
CA ALA A 292 49.44 -6.92 0.65
C ALA A 292 48.57 -7.81 1.55
N MET A 293 47.40 -7.28 1.93
CA MET A 293 46.37 -7.99 2.69
C MET A 293 45.17 -8.34 1.81
N PRO A 294 44.38 -9.38 2.14
CA PRO A 294 43.24 -9.76 1.33
C PRO A 294 42.13 -8.70 1.34
N LEU A 295 41.46 -8.55 0.21
CA LEU A 295 40.35 -7.62 0.05
C LEU A 295 39.12 -8.14 0.80
N TRP A 296 38.50 -7.28 1.61
CA TRP A 296 37.24 -7.59 2.29
C TRP A 296 36.05 -7.12 1.46
N VAL A 297 35.07 -8.00 1.23
CA VAL A 297 33.86 -7.70 0.46
C VAL A 297 32.63 -8.10 1.27
N ILE A 298 31.96 -7.13 1.88
CA ILE A 298 30.71 -7.36 2.63
C ILE A 298 29.53 -7.05 1.72
N ASP A 299 28.65 -8.02 1.53
CA ASP A 299 27.38 -7.88 0.81
C ASP A 299 27.52 -7.38 -0.65
N GLY A 300 28.74 -7.44 -1.21
CA GLY A 300 29.10 -6.95 -2.55
C GLY A 300 29.86 -5.63 -2.54
N THR A 301 29.94 -4.93 -1.42
CA THR A 301 30.75 -3.71 -1.24
C THR A 301 32.17 -4.10 -0.84
N ALA A 302 33.15 -3.71 -1.66
CA ALA A 302 34.57 -3.87 -1.32
C ALA A 302 35.00 -2.77 -0.34
N LEU A 303 35.70 -3.17 0.73
CA LEU A 303 36.25 -2.28 1.75
C LEU A 303 37.72 -1.98 1.45
N THR A 304 38.21 -0.85 1.96
CA THR A 304 39.63 -0.49 1.91
C THR A 304 40.46 -1.22 2.96
N GLU A 305 39.86 -1.58 4.09
CA GLU A 305 40.49 -2.17 5.27
C GLU A 305 39.66 -3.32 5.85
N ALA A 306 40.23 -4.06 6.80
CA ALA A 306 39.52 -5.12 7.51
C ALA A 306 38.41 -4.53 8.42
N PRO A 307 37.24 -5.19 8.56
CA PRO A 307 36.17 -4.68 9.41
C PRO A 307 36.56 -4.70 10.89
N VAL A 308 36.61 -3.54 11.54
CA VAL A 308 37.07 -3.42 12.95
C VAL A 308 36.08 -4.05 13.95
N ALA A 309 34.77 -4.03 13.66
CA ALA A 309 33.72 -4.45 14.60
C ALA A 309 33.35 -5.94 14.46
N VAL A 310 34.28 -6.85 14.80
CA VAL A 310 34.12 -8.31 14.63
C VAL A 310 32.87 -8.85 15.32
N ARG A 311 32.73 -8.67 16.65
CA ARG A 311 31.57 -9.15 17.43
C ARG A 311 30.21 -8.60 16.96
N SER A 312 30.18 -7.41 16.36
CA SER A 312 28.94 -6.82 15.83
C SER A 312 28.54 -7.42 14.48
N LEU A 313 29.53 -7.89 13.69
CA LEU A 313 29.31 -8.42 12.36
C LEU A 313 29.12 -9.94 12.36
N THR A 314 29.89 -10.69 13.16
CA THR A 314 29.87 -12.17 13.16
C THR A 314 28.49 -12.81 13.40
N PRO A 315 27.55 -12.26 14.21
CA PRO A 315 26.20 -12.82 14.35
C PRO A 315 25.32 -12.63 13.11
N LEU A 316 25.68 -11.71 12.21
CA LEU A 316 24.91 -11.35 11.01
C LEU A 316 25.33 -12.15 9.77
N ILE A 317 26.53 -12.75 9.79
CA ILE A 317 27.11 -13.55 8.69
C ILE A 317 26.28 -14.80 8.42
N ARG A 318 26.03 -15.08 7.14
CA ARG A 318 25.32 -16.27 6.64
C ARG A 318 26.08 -17.03 5.56
N GLU A 319 27.10 -16.43 4.95
CA GLU A 319 27.98 -17.09 3.99
C GLU A 319 29.35 -16.42 4.03
N VAL A 320 30.42 -17.22 3.92
CA VAL A 320 31.81 -16.76 3.80
C VAL A 320 32.46 -17.48 2.63
N LYS A 321 33.25 -16.76 1.81
CA LYS A 321 34.07 -17.34 0.74
C LYS A 321 35.49 -16.79 0.80
N MET A 322 36.45 -17.68 0.70
CA MET A 322 37.88 -17.39 0.78
C MET A 322 38.49 -17.58 -0.61
N LEU A 323 38.34 -16.58 -1.49
CA LEU A 323 38.75 -16.67 -2.88
C LEU A 323 40.26 -16.50 -3.01
N LYS A 324 40.92 -17.41 -3.74
CA LYS A 324 42.37 -17.40 -3.95
C LYS A 324 42.73 -17.44 -5.43
N TYR A 325 43.89 -16.88 -5.78
CA TYR A 325 44.48 -16.96 -7.12
C TYR A 325 43.47 -16.58 -8.23
N SER A 326 43.13 -17.52 -9.12
CA SER A 326 42.17 -17.33 -10.23
C SER A 326 40.76 -16.97 -9.78
N GLU A 327 40.30 -17.44 -8.62
CA GLU A 327 38.98 -17.10 -8.07
C GLU A 327 38.90 -15.63 -7.64
N ALA A 328 40.03 -15.06 -7.24
CA ALA A 328 40.15 -13.67 -6.81
C ALA A 328 40.28 -12.69 -7.99
N SER A 329 40.63 -13.17 -9.19
CA SER A 329 40.91 -12.32 -10.37
C SER A 329 39.75 -11.42 -10.80
N PHE A 330 38.51 -11.76 -10.46
CA PHE A 330 37.33 -10.90 -10.68
C PHE A 330 37.46 -9.51 -10.01
N TYR A 331 38.24 -9.40 -8.93
CA TYR A 331 38.46 -8.16 -8.18
C TYR A 331 39.71 -7.39 -8.64
N GLY A 332 40.34 -7.81 -9.75
CA GLY A 332 41.52 -7.17 -10.33
C GLY A 332 42.72 -7.14 -9.37
N ALA A 333 43.61 -6.16 -9.56
CA ALA A 333 44.83 -6.02 -8.75
C ALA A 333 44.57 -5.94 -7.23
N ARG A 334 43.43 -5.37 -6.81
CA ARG A 334 43.05 -5.27 -5.39
C ARG A 334 42.76 -6.63 -4.74
N GLY A 335 42.40 -7.64 -5.55
CA GLY A 335 42.17 -9.01 -5.08
C GLY A 335 43.41 -9.91 -5.10
N ALA A 336 44.60 -9.41 -5.50
CA ALA A 336 45.77 -10.26 -5.74
C ALA A 336 46.20 -11.10 -4.51
N ALA A 337 46.14 -10.53 -3.31
CA ALA A 337 46.43 -11.23 -2.04
C ALA A 337 45.27 -12.16 -1.56
N GLY A 338 44.25 -12.36 -2.39
CA GLY A 338 43.01 -13.08 -2.07
C GLY A 338 41.86 -12.15 -1.69
N VAL A 339 40.64 -12.70 -1.63
CA VAL A 339 39.41 -11.96 -1.31
C VAL A 339 38.57 -12.72 -0.29
N ILE A 340 38.17 -12.04 0.78
CA ILE A 340 37.24 -12.54 1.79
C ILE A 340 35.87 -11.96 1.49
N VAL A 341 34.96 -12.78 0.97
CA VAL A 341 33.58 -12.38 0.70
C VAL A 341 32.69 -12.81 1.86
N ILE A 342 32.06 -11.86 2.52
CA ILE A 342 31.06 -12.08 3.57
C ILE A 342 29.70 -11.68 3.02
N ASN A 343 28.70 -12.56 3.18
CA ASN A 343 27.30 -12.20 2.97
C ASN A 343 26.52 -12.32 4.28
N THR A 344 25.79 -11.27 4.62
CA THR A 344 24.89 -11.18 5.77
C THR A 344 23.48 -11.63 5.41
N ALA A 345 22.62 -11.85 6.40
CA ALA A 345 21.19 -12.12 6.16
C ALA A 345 20.49 -11.00 5.35
N THR A 346 20.89 -9.74 5.55
CA THR A 346 20.37 -8.58 4.81
C THR A 346 20.93 -8.52 3.39
N GLY A 347 22.23 -8.74 3.21
CA GLY A 347 22.85 -8.75 1.89
C GLY A 347 22.41 -9.91 1.00
N LEU A 348 22.18 -11.10 1.57
CA LEU A 348 21.60 -12.23 0.82
C LEU A 348 20.17 -11.93 0.36
N LYS A 349 19.36 -11.22 1.15
CA LYS A 349 18.01 -10.75 0.73
C LYS A 349 18.10 -9.70 -0.38
N ALA A 350 18.98 -8.71 -0.24
CA ALA A 350 19.23 -7.71 -1.29
C ALA A 350 19.73 -8.36 -2.59
N LYS A 351 20.67 -9.31 -2.48
CA LYS A 351 21.17 -10.12 -3.61
C LYS A 351 20.09 -11.02 -4.17
N ALA A 352 19.15 -11.58 -3.40
CA ALA A 352 18.02 -12.34 -3.94
C ALA A 352 17.09 -11.44 -4.79
N GLY A 353 16.82 -10.22 -4.33
CA GLY A 353 16.08 -9.21 -5.10
C GLY A 353 16.76 -8.84 -6.42
N GLN A 354 18.10 -8.76 -6.46
CA GLN A 354 18.86 -8.46 -7.68
C GLN A 354 19.12 -9.70 -8.57
N ASN A 355 19.34 -10.87 -7.98
CA ASN A 355 19.62 -12.14 -8.66
C ASN A 355 18.39 -12.78 -9.32
N ALA A 356 17.19 -12.23 -9.12
CA ALA A 356 16.04 -12.50 -9.98
C ALA A 356 16.33 -12.31 -11.50
N LYS A 357 17.43 -11.60 -11.85
CA LYS A 357 17.92 -11.41 -13.21
C LYS A 357 19.00 -12.40 -13.70
N ARG A 358 19.56 -13.32 -12.90
CA ARG A 358 20.54 -14.32 -13.36
C ARG A 358 19.94 -15.71 -13.50
N SER A 359 20.42 -16.45 -14.50
CA SER A 359 19.60 -17.41 -15.24
C SER A 359 19.74 -18.86 -14.81
N PHE A 360 18.73 -19.36 -14.11
CA PHE A 360 18.30 -20.76 -14.24
C PHE A 360 17.19 -20.84 -15.29
N ASN A 361 17.18 -21.89 -16.12
CA ASN A 361 16.08 -22.13 -17.05
C ASN A 361 14.93 -22.85 -16.31
N VAL A 362 14.35 -22.16 -15.33
CA VAL A 362 13.21 -22.66 -14.55
C VAL A 362 12.06 -22.93 -15.51
N LYS A 363 11.51 -24.16 -15.52
CA LYS A 363 10.26 -24.47 -16.25
C LYS A 363 9.20 -23.46 -15.79
N GLY A 364 8.60 -22.72 -16.73
CA GLY A 364 7.70 -21.62 -16.44
C GLY A 364 8.33 -20.22 -16.37
N LYS A 365 9.65 -20.03 -16.58
CA LYS A 365 10.28 -18.70 -16.69
C LYS A 365 9.57 -17.81 -17.72
N LYS A 366 9.23 -18.37 -18.89
CA LYS A 366 8.50 -17.67 -19.96
C LYS A 366 7.03 -17.40 -19.56
N ASN A 367 6.34 -18.36 -18.95
CA ASN A 367 4.99 -18.14 -18.39
C ASN A 367 5.00 -16.99 -17.36
N ARG A 368 5.99 -16.93 -16.46
CA ARG A 368 6.13 -15.86 -15.47
C ARG A 368 6.39 -14.50 -16.12
N GLN A 369 7.25 -14.43 -17.15
CA GLN A 369 7.47 -13.21 -17.91
C GLN A 369 6.19 -12.72 -18.60
N LEU A 370 5.44 -13.63 -19.22
CA LEU A 370 4.15 -13.33 -19.85
C LEU A 370 3.10 -12.88 -18.82
N MET A 371 3.08 -13.45 -17.61
CA MET A 371 2.21 -13.00 -16.52
C MET A 371 2.52 -11.56 -16.13
N THR A 372 3.81 -11.22 -15.97
CA THR A 372 4.23 -9.84 -15.67
C THR A 372 3.93 -8.86 -16.82
N GLU A 373 3.99 -9.29 -18.07
CA GLU A 373 3.57 -8.49 -19.22
C GLU A 373 2.05 -8.20 -19.16
N PHE A 374 1.24 -9.25 -19.00
CA PHE A 374 -0.22 -9.15 -18.89
C PHE A 374 -0.66 -8.26 -17.72
N GLN A 375 -0.07 -8.44 -16.54
CA GLN A 375 -0.41 -7.67 -15.32
C GLN A 375 -0.22 -6.16 -15.48
N LYS A 376 0.76 -5.71 -16.28
CA LYS A 376 0.98 -4.27 -16.53
C LYS A 376 -0.22 -3.62 -17.22
N PHE A 377 -0.82 -4.32 -18.20
CA PHE A 377 -2.01 -3.85 -18.89
C PHE A 377 -3.30 -4.11 -18.08
N GLU A 378 -3.40 -5.26 -17.39
CA GLU A 378 -4.52 -5.57 -16.47
C GLU A 378 -4.71 -4.45 -15.42
N THR A 379 -3.61 -3.90 -14.90
CA THR A 379 -3.63 -2.82 -13.92
C THR A 379 -4.27 -1.54 -14.47
N GLN A 380 -4.06 -1.22 -15.75
CA GLN A 380 -4.66 -0.03 -16.38
C GLN A 380 -6.19 -0.17 -16.50
N PHE A 381 -6.68 -1.35 -16.90
CA PHE A 381 -8.11 -1.63 -16.94
C PHE A 381 -8.75 -1.55 -15.55
N LYS A 382 -8.09 -2.13 -14.52
CA LYS A 382 -8.56 -2.04 -13.13
C LYS A 382 -8.69 -0.61 -12.64
N VAL A 383 -7.64 0.21 -12.79
CA VAL A 383 -7.66 1.62 -12.39
C VAL A 383 -8.79 2.38 -13.11
N ARG A 384 -8.98 2.15 -14.43
CA ARG A 384 -10.05 2.83 -15.17
C ARG A 384 -11.45 2.37 -14.76
N LEU A 385 -11.65 1.08 -14.46
CA LEU A 385 -12.92 0.55 -13.96
C LEU A 385 -13.26 1.14 -12.58
N GLU A 386 -12.31 1.21 -11.65
CA GLU A 386 -12.56 1.81 -10.32
C GLU A 386 -12.85 3.32 -10.41
N GLN A 387 -12.14 4.06 -11.29
CA GLN A 387 -12.47 5.46 -11.57
C GLN A 387 -13.92 5.63 -12.05
N LEU A 388 -14.31 4.85 -13.07
CA LEU A 388 -15.66 4.90 -13.64
C LEU A 388 -16.75 4.46 -12.65
N LYS A 389 -16.46 3.50 -11.76
CA LYS A 389 -17.38 3.13 -10.66
C LYS A 389 -17.59 4.29 -9.69
N ASN A 390 -16.53 4.99 -9.32
CA ASN A 390 -16.62 6.15 -8.43
C ASN A 390 -17.37 7.32 -9.09
N GLU A 391 -17.08 7.59 -10.37
CA GLU A 391 -17.80 8.58 -11.19
C GLU A 391 -19.30 8.23 -11.31
N ARG A 392 -19.64 6.96 -11.57
CA ARG A 392 -21.03 6.47 -11.62
C ARG A 392 -21.71 6.59 -10.25
N LYS A 393 -21.03 6.23 -9.17
CA LYS A 393 -21.55 6.33 -7.80
C LYS A 393 -21.85 7.79 -7.43
N TYR A 394 -20.95 8.72 -7.76
CA TYR A 394 -21.18 10.14 -7.56
C TYR A 394 -22.38 10.65 -8.38
N ALA A 395 -22.54 10.20 -9.63
CA ALA A 395 -23.71 10.56 -10.43
C ALA A 395 -25.03 10.04 -9.81
N TYR A 396 -25.03 8.83 -9.23
CA TYR A 396 -26.16 8.27 -8.49
C TYR A 396 -26.47 9.05 -7.20
N GLU A 397 -25.46 9.39 -6.39
CA GLU A 397 -25.61 10.15 -5.13
C GLU A 397 -26.05 11.62 -5.34
N ASN A 398 -26.14 12.09 -6.59
CA ASN A 398 -26.61 13.43 -6.97
C ASN A 398 -27.77 13.35 -8.00
N ASP A 399 -28.51 12.24 -8.03
CA ASP A 399 -29.71 12.00 -8.86
C ASP A 399 -29.52 12.25 -10.38
N ASN A 400 -28.28 12.19 -10.87
CA ASN A 400 -27.94 12.49 -12.26
C ASN A 400 -27.96 11.22 -13.12
N ILE A 401 -29.18 10.75 -13.41
CA ILE A 401 -29.46 9.51 -14.15
C ILE A 401 -28.72 9.48 -15.51
N ILE A 402 -28.75 10.58 -16.27
CA ILE A 402 -28.10 10.69 -17.59
C ILE A 402 -26.58 10.44 -17.50
N ARG A 403 -25.90 11.00 -16.47
CA ARG A 403 -24.48 10.70 -16.26
C ARG A 403 -24.25 9.29 -15.74
N MET A 404 -25.12 8.77 -14.87
CA MET A 404 -25.02 7.40 -14.37
C MET A 404 -25.04 6.39 -15.52
N ASP A 405 -25.95 6.54 -16.48
CA ASP A 405 -26.06 5.66 -17.66
C ASP A 405 -24.86 5.80 -18.59
N SER A 406 -24.37 7.02 -18.80
CA SER A 406 -23.14 7.28 -19.57
C SER A 406 -21.92 6.60 -18.95
N PHE A 407 -21.75 6.70 -17.62
CA PHE A 407 -20.67 6.00 -16.91
C PHE A 407 -20.85 4.48 -16.91
N GLN A 408 -22.09 3.97 -16.87
CA GLN A 408 -22.36 2.55 -17.02
C GLN A 408 -21.95 2.02 -18.41
N GLN A 409 -22.32 2.71 -19.49
CA GLN A 409 -21.86 2.36 -20.83
C GLN A 409 -20.33 2.40 -20.96
N LEU A 410 -19.66 3.31 -20.27
CA LEU A 410 -18.19 3.38 -20.24
C LEU A 410 -17.57 2.24 -19.43
N LEU A 411 -18.20 1.78 -18.34
CA LEU A 411 -17.80 0.58 -17.60
C LEU A 411 -17.88 -0.65 -18.51
N ASP A 412 -19.01 -0.87 -19.17
CA ASP A 412 -19.24 -2.03 -20.03
C ASP A 412 -18.28 -2.05 -21.23
N LYS A 413 -18.06 -0.89 -21.88
CA LYS A 413 -17.04 -0.73 -22.93
C LYS A 413 -15.61 -0.98 -22.44
N THR A 414 -15.30 -0.64 -21.18
CA THR A 414 -13.96 -0.86 -20.59
C THR A 414 -13.76 -2.33 -20.20
N LEU A 415 -14.80 -2.98 -19.65
CA LEU A 415 -14.80 -4.40 -19.33
C LEU A 415 -14.63 -5.26 -20.60
N LEU A 416 -15.40 -4.95 -21.65
CA LEU A 416 -15.29 -5.61 -22.96
C LEU A 416 -13.86 -5.50 -23.53
N LYS A 417 -13.24 -4.32 -23.47
CA LYS A 417 -11.84 -4.13 -23.90
C LYS A 417 -10.85 -4.97 -23.07
N SER A 418 -11.06 -5.08 -21.76
CA SER A 418 -10.24 -5.93 -20.88
C SER A 418 -10.38 -7.42 -21.25
N TYR A 419 -11.60 -7.86 -21.60
CA TYR A 419 -11.88 -9.25 -21.98
C TYR A 419 -11.27 -9.59 -23.34
N LEU A 420 -11.44 -8.71 -24.34
CA LEU A 420 -10.81 -8.84 -25.66
C LEU A 420 -9.28 -8.81 -25.57
N TYR A 421 -8.70 -7.94 -24.73
CA TYR A 421 -7.26 -7.93 -24.47
C TYR A 421 -6.79 -9.27 -23.90
N THR A 422 -7.51 -9.83 -22.93
CA THR A 422 -7.19 -11.13 -22.32
C THR A 422 -7.28 -12.28 -23.31
N ALA A 423 -8.34 -12.32 -24.13
CA ALA A 423 -8.50 -13.33 -25.18
C ALA A 423 -7.40 -13.24 -26.24
N ASN A 424 -7.09 -12.04 -26.73
CA ASN A 424 -6.01 -11.80 -27.69
C ASN A 424 -4.64 -12.17 -27.10
N PHE A 425 -4.40 -11.88 -25.82
CA PHE A 425 -3.17 -12.27 -25.13
C PHE A 425 -3.04 -13.79 -25.01
N ALA A 426 -4.15 -14.50 -24.72
CA ALA A 426 -4.18 -15.96 -24.69
C ALA A 426 -3.94 -16.57 -26.07
N ILE A 427 -4.62 -16.09 -27.12
CA ILE A 427 -4.44 -16.53 -28.51
C ILE A 427 -2.99 -16.32 -28.99
N ARG A 428 -2.41 -15.14 -28.74
CA ARG A 428 -1.02 -14.82 -29.13
C ARG A 428 0.04 -15.66 -28.40
N ASN A 429 -0.30 -16.22 -27.23
CA ASN A 429 0.60 -17.00 -26.39
C ASN A 429 0.12 -18.45 -26.21
N SER A 430 -0.59 -19.01 -27.20
CA SER A 430 -1.30 -20.29 -27.09
C SER A 430 -0.39 -21.53 -26.95
N ASP A 431 0.91 -21.36 -27.20
CA ASP A 431 1.98 -22.33 -26.92
C ASP A 431 2.39 -22.42 -25.44
N TYR A 432 1.86 -21.54 -24.59
CA TYR A 432 2.22 -21.43 -23.18
C TYR A 432 1.01 -21.70 -22.27
N GLU A 433 1.24 -22.42 -21.18
CA GLU A 433 0.20 -22.80 -20.20
C GLU A 433 -0.49 -21.60 -19.52
N ILE A 434 0.08 -20.41 -19.64
CA ILE A 434 -0.54 -19.16 -19.20
C ILE A 434 -1.80 -18.80 -20.01
N ALA A 435 -1.89 -19.18 -21.29
CA ALA A 435 -3.05 -18.87 -22.13
C ALA A 435 -4.36 -19.48 -21.60
N PRO A 436 -4.49 -20.81 -21.38
CA PRO A 436 -5.70 -21.38 -20.78
C PRO A 436 -5.89 -20.96 -19.31
N TYR A 437 -4.80 -20.70 -18.57
CA TYR A 437 -4.90 -20.20 -17.19
C TYR A 437 -5.57 -18.81 -17.13
N LEU A 438 -5.13 -17.86 -17.97
CA LEU A 438 -5.73 -16.53 -18.02
C LEU A 438 -7.16 -16.59 -18.54
N ALA A 439 -7.43 -17.39 -19.58
CA ALA A 439 -8.79 -17.58 -20.09
C ALA A 439 -9.75 -18.11 -19.00
N PHE A 440 -9.34 -19.13 -18.24
CA PHE A 440 -10.13 -19.70 -17.16
C PHE A 440 -10.32 -18.78 -15.95
N ILE A 441 -9.30 -18.00 -15.56
CA ILE A 441 -9.33 -17.20 -14.32
C ILE A 441 -9.86 -15.76 -14.53
N LYS A 442 -9.75 -15.20 -15.74
CA LYS A 442 -10.03 -13.77 -15.98
C LYS A 442 -11.27 -13.48 -16.82
N ILE A 443 -11.71 -14.44 -17.63
CA ILE A 443 -12.79 -14.26 -18.62
C ILE A 443 -13.68 -15.51 -18.74
N SER A 444 -13.82 -16.30 -17.68
CA SER A 444 -14.64 -17.54 -17.68
C SER A 444 -16.11 -17.29 -18.02
N ASP A 445 -16.62 -16.10 -17.66
CA ASP A 445 -17.98 -15.61 -17.93
C ASP A 445 -18.17 -15.03 -19.34
N ALA A 446 -17.10 -14.58 -20.02
CA ALA A 446 -17.13 -14.02 -21.37
C ALA A 446 -17.83 -14.92 -22.40
N ASN A 447 -18.28 -14.40 -23.54
CA ASN A 447 -19.04 -15.18 -24.54
C ASN A 447 -18.32 -16.50 -24.91
N ILE A 448 -19.04 -17.63 -24.86
CA ILE A 448 -18.50 -18.97 -25.11
C ILE A 448 -17.80 -19.09 -26.48
N SER A 449 -18.26 -18.35 -27.50
CA SER A 449 -17.61 -18.29 -28.82
C SER A 449 -16.19 -17.74 -28.74
N LEU A 450 -15.97 -16.70 -27.93
CA LEU A 450 -14.63 -16.13 -27.71
C LEU A 450 -13.69 -17.14 -27.03
N LEU A 451 -14.23 -17.95 -26.10
CA LEU A 451 -13.44 -18.96 -25.39
C LEU A 451 -13.13 -20.18 -26.26
N ASN A 452 -14.05 -20.60 -27.13
CA ASN A 452 -13.80 -21.63 -28.14
C ASN A 452 -12.64 -21.21 -29.06
N SER A 453 -12.62 -19.96 -29.54
CA SER A 453 -11.52 -19.43 -30.36
C SER A 453 -10.16 -19.43 -29.65
N ILE A 454 -10.12 -19.30 -28.31
CA ILE A 454 -8.88 -19.48 -27.53
C ILE A 454 -8.49 -20.96 -27.54
N GLU A 455 -9.44 -21.85 -27.27
CA GLU A 455 -9.21 -23.30 -27.20
C GLU A 455 -8.69 -23.89 -28.53
N GLU A 456 -9.27 -23.50 -29.65
CA GLU A 456 -8.85 -23.89 -31.00
C GLU A 456 -7.38 -23.55 -31.27
N LYS A 457 -6.90 -22.41 -30.77
CA LYS A 457 -5.52 -21.94 -30.97
C LYS A 457 -4.52 -22.56 -30.00
N LEU A 458 -4.96 -23.21 -28.91
CA LEU A 458 -4.04 -23.86 -27.95
C LEU A 458 -3.26 -25.00 -28.60
N SER A 459 -1.95 -25.01 -28.41
CA SER A 459 -1.11 -26.08 -28.96
C SER A 459 -1.42 -27.43 -28.30
N PRO A 460 -1.22 -28.57 -29.00
CA PRO A 460 -1.52 -29.91 -28.45
C PRO A 460 -0.81 -30.20 -27.12
N LYS A 461 0.38 -29.60 -26.93
CA LYS A 461 1.14 -29.66 -25.68
C LYS A 461 0.43 -28.91 -24.55
N VAL A 462 -0.07 -27.70 -24.82
CA VAL A 462 -0.80 -26.89 -23.84
C VAL A 462 -2.16 -27.50 -23.51
N LYS A 463 -2.90 -28.04 -24.50
CA LYS A 463 -4.17 -28.76 -24.24
C LYS A 463 -3.98 -29.91 -23.24
N LYS A 464 -2.87 -30.65 -23.32
CA LYS A 464 -2.51 -31.73 -22.39
C LYS A 464 -1.99 -31.25 -21.01
N SER A 465 -1.66 -29.97 -20.85
CA SER A 465 -1.18 -29.41 -19.57
C SER A 465 -2.28 -29.34 -18.49
N ARG A 466 -1.88 -29.15 -17.23
CA ARG A 466 -2.80 -29.01 -16.09
C ARG A 466 -3.85 -27.92 -16.30
N TYR A 467 -3.45 -26.76 -16.83
CA TYR A 467 -4.36 -25.64 -17.09
C TYR A 467 -5.15 -25.80 -18.39
N GLY A 468 -4.57 -26.41 -19.43
CA GLY A 468 -5.30 -26.76 -20.65
C GLY A 468 -6.47 -27.70 -20.38
N LYS A 469 -6.24 -28.80 -19.65
CA LYS A 469 -7.28 -29.75 -19.24
C LYS A 469 -8.40 -29.08 -18.44
N LYS A 470 -8.05 -28.22 -17.46
CA LYS A 470 -9.03 -27.47 -16.67
C LYS A 470 -9.88 -26.52 -17.52
N PHE A 471 -9.26 -25.82 -18.47
CA PHE A 471 -9.97 -24.91 -19.36
C PHE A 471 -10.91 -25.66 -20.32
N ILE A 472 -10.46 -26.77 -20.92
CA ILE A 472 -11.29 -27.60 -21.82
C ILE A 472 -12.49 -28.19 -21.07
N ALA A 473 -12.28 -28.82 -19.92
CA ALA A 473 -13.38 -29.37 -19.10
C ALA A 473 -14.38 -28.28 -18.65
N PHE A 474 -13.90 -27.07 -18.38
CA PHE A 474 -14.76 -25.92 -18.13
C PHE A 474 -15.62 -25.55 -19.35
N LEU A 475 -15.05 -25.52 -20.56
CA LEU A 475 -15.81 -25.24 -21.79
C LEU A 475 -16.83 -26.33 -22.11
N GLU A 476 -16.48 -27.61 -21.91
CA GLU A 476 -17.42 -28.74 -22.03
C GLU A 476 -18.63 -28.54 -21.10
N SER A 477 -18.40 -28.32 -19.81
CA SER A 477 -19.49 -28.08 -18.85
C SER A 477 -20.37 -26.86 -19.17
N ARG A 478 -19.83 -25.87 -19.90
CA ARG A 478 -20.57 -24.67 -20.32
C ARG A 478 -21.32 -24.88 -21.64
N ARG A 479 -20.81 -25.75 -22.54
CA ARG A 479 -21.53 -26.19 -23.74
C ARG A 479 -22.77 -26.98 -23.35
N GLU A 480 -22.63 -27.92 -22.41
CA GLU A 480 -23.74 -28.73 -21.89
C GLU A 480 -24.84 -27.87 -21.28
N LYS A 481 -24.50 -26.91 -20.40
CA LYS A 481 -25.48 -25.97 -19.83
C LYS A 481 -26.24 -25.19 -20.90
N LYS A 482 -25.54 -24.71 -21.93
CA LYS A 482 -26.14 -23.96 -23.05
C LYS A 482 -26.91 -24.81 -24.07
N LEU A 483 -26.91 -26.15 -23.92
CA LEU A 483 -27.83 -27.04 -24.66
C LEU A 483 -29.10 -27.37 -23.86
N ASN A 484 -29.09 -27.09 -22.55
CA ASN A 484 -30.20 -27.34 -21.62
C ASN A 484 -30.95 -26.04 -21.24
N GLU A 485 -30.55 -24.91 -21.82
CA GLU A 485 -31.16 -23.57 -21.76
C GLU A 485 -31.69 -23.18 -23.15
#